data_AF-B4K547-F1
#
_entry.id   AF-B4K547-F1
#
_cell.length_a   1.000
_cell.length_b   1.000
_cell.length_c   1.000
_cell.angle_alpha   90.00
_cell.angle_beta   90.00
_cell.angle_gamma   90.00
#
_symmetry.space_group_name_H-M   'P 1'
#
loop_
_entity.id
_entity.type
_entity.pdbx_description
1 polymer ?
#
loop_
_entity_poly.entity_id
_entity_poly.type
_entity_poly.pdbx_seq_one_letter_code
_entity_poly.pdbx_strand_id
1 'polypeptide(L)'
;MMANDPLIALISEQIQICMLPSLKVDLDEVQTLPTHFKDYHCMLEQELPKLYDLLHKNEVVLLHDLPYQEIRAKLVLLLCELTASPTIYRLNSDQEPLQQNANQLLRKLASSCNKAEENFIFKYYEEKLHKGCWKRQPGAVHGYVRYLEHRHVNDVKMSMRMLTFSLAVGLNVRESFQPEYKQLGVRIFTLMLRHGRPDDIQQLNVHSVIYDNVFKDVQSMETLSGTICNWDCLILCLDHFMNVDVFMWNHCDDMLERLIQNISLASSTEMSVSLMHFITKLGYYFAINKNEITAALTTDLTKSNQLTECLQVCASLNVCTNYRWAKSVLQMLVLESEKLLRSVDAATKLLVEMQRCFLVCVLPIPLQALHAHLQEFYVKFVAVLLEGVTVHQGNKQVQTLTQMFIQIFIYQLKNGSTDNQTPCNLKNYLTALENLSLIIVK
;
A
#
# COMPACT_ATOMS: atom_id res chain seq x y z
N MET A 1 16.57 35.48 27.49
CA MET A 1 16.32 35.14 28.91
C MET A 1 14.84 35.33 29.17
N MET A 2 14.08 34.24 29.20
CA MET A 2 12.63 34.25 29.41
C MET A 2 12.36 34.10 30.90
N ALA A 3 11.81 35.14 31.52
CA ALA A 3 11.29 35.06 32.87
C ALA A 3 9.83 34.56 32.80
N ASN A 4 9.60 33.36 33.32
CA ASN A 4 8.34 32.77 33.78
C ASN A 4 7.04 33.54 33.45
N ASP A 5 6.48 33.33 32.26
CA ASP A 5 5.05 33.57 32.05
C ASP A 5 4.28 32.40 32.69
N PRO A 6 3.49 32.63 33.76
CA PRO A 6 2.75 31.57 34.44
C PRO A 6 1.75 30.86 33.52
N LEU A 7 1.25 31.52 32.48
CA LEU A 7 0.36 30.92 31.50
C LEU A 7 1.10 29.92 30.60
N ILE A 8 2.33 30.25 30.19
CA ILE A 8 3.20 29.36 29.41
C ILE A 8 3.52 28.09 30.21
N ALA A 9 3.86 28.25 31.50
CA ALA A 9 4.12 27.14 32.39
C ALA A 9 2.87 26.24 32.55
N LEU A 10 1.71 26.84 32.80
CA LEU A 10 0.44 26.12 32.96
C LEU A 10 0.06 25.32 31.72
N ILE A 11 0.12 25.93 30.53
CA ILE A 11 -0.22 25.23 29.28
C ILE A 11 0.80 24.11 29.01
N SER A 12 2.09 24.37 29.24
CA SER A 12 3.13 23.35 29.04
C SER A 12 2.96 22.17 30.00
N GLU A 13 2.58 22.41 31.25
CA GLU A 13 2.30 21.36 32.24
C GLU A 13 1.09 20.53 31.81
N GLN A 14 0.00 21.20 31.40
CA GLN A 14 -1.22 20.54 30.93
C GLN A 14 -0.96 19.67 29.70
N ILE A 15 -0.15 20.15 28.75
CA ILE A 15 0.25 19.35 27.58
C ILE A 15 1.04 18.11 28.03
N GLN A 16 2.00 18.26 28.94
CA GLN A 16 2.83 17.16 29.41
C GLN A 16 2.01 16.08 30.14
N ILE A 17 1.01 16.48 30.93
CA ILE A 17 0.07 15.56 31.60
C ILE A 17 -0.70 14.73 30.57
N CYS A 18 -1.09 15.35 29.45
CA CYS A 18 -1.86 14.69 28.40
C CYS A 18 -1.02 13.82 27.45
N MET A 19 0.31 13.90 27.46
CA MET A 19 1.14 13.04 26.59
C MET A 19 1.22 11.62 27.15
N LEU A 20 1.38 10.64 26.27
CA LEU A 20 1.46 9.25 26.71
C LEU A 20 2.77 9.02 27.48
N PRO A 21 2.72 8.53 28.73
CA PRO A 21 3.93 8.30 29.51
C PRO A 21 4.76 7.17 28.90
N SER A 22 6.08 7.23 29.12
CA SER A 22 6.99 6.16 28.72
C SER A 22 6.64 4.86 29.45
N LEU A 23 6.78 3.74 28.76
CA LEU A 23 6.63 2.42 29.37
C LEU A 23 7.75 2.18 30.37
N LYS A 24 7.42 1.51 31.48
CA LYS A 24 8.40 1.09 32.48
C LYS A 24 9.34 0.00 31.96
N VAL A 25 8.86 -0.77 30.98
CA VAL A 25 9.51 -1.94 30.41
C VAL A 25 9.41 -1.84 28.88
N ASP A 26 10.39 -2.40 28.16
CA ASP A 26 10.42 -2.40 26.70
C ASP A 26 9.30 -3.26 26.11
N LEU A 27 8.83 -2.90 24.91
CA LEU A 27 7.79 -3.62 24.15
C LEU A 27 8.09 -5.09 23.85
N ASP A 28 9.36 -5.50 23.91
CA ASP A 28 9.75 -6.88 23.66
C ASP A 28 9.59 -7.78 24.90
N GLU A 29 9.52 -7.19 26.09
CA GLU A 29 9.43 -7.98 27.33
C GLU A 29 7.99 -8.31 27.71
N VAL A 30 7.03 -7.43 27.36
CA VAL A 30 5.61 -7.59 27.71
C VAL A 30 4.72 -7.14 26.56
N GLN A 31 3.75 -7.98 26.18
CA GLN A 31 2.72 -7.61 25.23
C GLN A 31 1.83 -6.50 25.81
N THR A 32 1.77 -5.36 25.14
CA THR A 32 0.94 -4.22 25.55
C THR A 32 -0.52 -4.44 25.11
N LEU A 33 -1.44 -4.43 26.06
CA LEU A 33 -2.88 -4.58 25.83
C LEU A 33 -3.63 -3.26 26.07
N PRO A 34 -4.80 -3.03 25.44
CA PRO A 34 -5.61 -1.83 25.68
C PRO A 34 -5.96 -1.60 27.15
N THR A 35 -6.12 -2.68 27.92
CA THR A 35 -6.42 -2.62 29.36
C THR A 35 -5.32 -1.94 30.18
N HIS A 36 -4.07 -1.91 29.71
CA HIS A 36 -2.96 -1.25 30.38
C HIS A 36 -3.06 0.29 30.33
N PHE A 37 -3.93 0.85 29.48
CA PHE A 37 -4.06 2.30 29.25
C PHE A 37 -5.33 2.91 29.85
N LYS A 38 -6.11 2.15 30.63
CA LYS A 38 -7.37 2.63 31.23
C LYS A 38 -7.19 3.88 32.08
N ASP A 39 -6.19 3.91 32.95
CA ASP A 39 -5.93 5.06 33.83
C ASP A 39 -5.55 6.30 33.02
N TYR A 40 -4.79 6.11 31.95
CA TYR A 40 -4.44 7.16 31.01
C TYR A 40 -5.68 7.70 30.29
N HIS A 41 -6.60 6.85 29.85
CA HIS A 41 -7.86 7.27 29.24
C HIS A 41 -8.73 8.08 30.20
N CYS A 42 -8.93 7.59 31.42
CA CYS A 42 -9.68 8.32 32.46
C CYS A 42 -9.10 9.71 32.73
N MET A 43 -7.76 9.83 32.73
CA MET A 43 -7.09 11.12 32.88
C MET A 43 -7.35 12.03 31.67
N LEU A 44 -7.18 11.53 30.44
CA LEU A 44 -7.41 12.32 29.23
C LEU A 44 -8.85 12.84 29.13
N GLU A 45 -9.84 12.07 29.56
CA GLU A 45 -11.25 12.50 29.59
C GLU A 45 -11.47 13.74 30.46
N GLN A 46 -10.69 13.89 31.53
CA GLN A 46 -10.80 15.02 32.46
C GLN A 46 -9.92 16.19 32.04
N GLU A 47 -8.74 15.92 31.52
CA GLU A 47 -7.69 16.92 31.29
C GLU A 47 -7.73 17.53 29.88
N LEU A 48 -8.16 16.78 28.85
CA LEU A 48 -8.26 17.32 27.48
C LEU A 48 -9.29 18.44 27.34
N PRO A 49 -10.50 18.37 27.93
CA PRO A 49 -11.44 19.49 27.87
C PRO A 49 -10.87 20.77 28.47
N LYS A 50 -10.16 20.66 29.61
CA LYS A 50 -9.49 21.80 30.26
C LYS A 50 -8.42 22.40 29.36
N LEU A 51 -7.61 21.54 28.72
CA LEU A 51 -6.61 21.99 27.75
C LEU A 51 -7.27 22.72 26.57
N TYR A 52 -8.33 22.16 25.99
CA TYR A 52 -9.02 22.79 24.86
C TYR A 52 -9.65 24.14 25.24
N ASP A 53 -10.24 24.26 26.42
CA ASP A 53 -10.75 25.54 26.92
C ASP A 53 -9.64 26.58 27.08
N LEU A 54 -8.47 26.17 27.60
CA LEU A 54 -7.30 27.04 27.74
C LEU A 54 -6.75 27.48 26.38
N LEU A 55 -6.67 26.55 25.42
CA LEU A 55 -6.22 26.85 24.05
C LEU A 55 -7.18 27.78 23.34
N HIS A 56 -8.50 27.58 23.49
CA HIS A 56 -9.51 28.42 22.86
C HIS A 56 -9.48 29.86 23.42
N LYS A 57 -9.33 30.02 24.74
CA LYS A 57 -9.21 31.34 25.38
C LYS A 57 -7.98 32.13 24.92
N ASN A 58 -6.92 31.44 24.47
CA ASN A 58 -5.64 32.04 24.12
C ASN A 58 -5.25 31.82 22.64
N GLU A 59 -6.22 31.49 21.77
CA GLU A 59 -5.98 31.02 20.39
C GLU A 59 -5.14 32.03 19.57
N VAL A 60 -5.46 33.32 19.66
CA VAL A 60 -4.77 34.38 18.90
C VAL A 60 -3.28 34.48 19.29
N VAL A 61 -2.99 34.49 20.59
CA VAL A 61 -1.63 34.59 21.12
C VAL A 61 -0.85 33.30 20.78
N LEU A 62 -1.45 32.14 21.00
CA LEU A 62 -0.81 30.85 20.76
C LEU A 62 -0.49 30.61 19.30
N LEU A 63 -1.31 31.07 18.35
CA LEU A 63 -1.10 30.84 16.92
C LEU A 63 -0.11 31.81 16.27
N HIS A 64 0.04 33.03 16.80
CA HIS A 64 0.74 34.10 16.10
C HIS A 64 2.01 34.62 16.80
N ASP A 65 2.15 34.42 18.11
CA ASP A 65 3.27 35.02 18.86
C ASP A 65 4.54 34.16 18.85
N LEU A 66 5.69 34.78 18.53
CA LEU A 66 7.00 34.14 18.49
C LEU A 66 7.45 33.48 19.82
N PRO A 67 7.17 34.07 21.02
CA PRO A 67 7.51 33.44 22.30
C PRO A 67 6.87 32.07 22.54
N TYR A 68 5.77 31.75 21.86
CA TYR A 68 5.01 30.51 22.08
C TYR A 68 5.42 29.36 21.14
N GLN A 69 6.53 29.49 20.41
CA GLN A 69 7.04 28.46 19.49
C GLN A 69 7.25 27.09 20.17
N GLU A 70 7.82 27.07 21.38
CA GLU A 70 8.05 25.80 22.10
C GLU A 70 6.72 25.15 22.52
N ILE A 71 5.74 25.94 22.96
CA ILE A 71 4.41 25.43 23.31
C ILE A 71 3.69 24.90 22.07
N ARG A 72 3.74 25.62 20.96
CA ARG A 72 3.15 25.17 19.69
C ARG A 72 3.77 23.84 19.26
N ALA A 73 5.09 23.70 19.36
CA ALA A 73 5.77 22.44 19.08
C ALA A 73 5.27 21.30 19.99
N LYS A 74 5.22 21.51 21.31
CA LYS A 74 4.68 20.52 22.27
C LYS A 74 3.22 20.17 22.00
N LEU A 75 2.41 21.15 21.60
CA LEU A 75 1.02 20.93 21.24
C LEU A 75 0.89 20.09 19.97
N VAL A 76 1.69 20.36 18.93
CA VAL A 76 1.74 19.52 17.73
C VAL A 76 2.11 18.08 18.09
N LEU A 77 3.12 17.88 18.94
CA LEU A 77 3.54 16.55 19.42
C LEU A 77 2.37 15.82 20.08
N LEU A 78 1.72 16.43 21.07
CA LEU A 78 0.56 15.86 21.76
C LEU A 78 -0.57 15.51 20.79
N LEU A 79 -0.95 16.44 19.91
CA LEU A 79 -2.04 16.22 18.96
C LEU A 79 -1.71 15.11 17.96
N CYS A 80 -0.45 14.95 17.57
CA CYS A 80 0.01 13.82 16.77
C CYS A 80 -0.14 12.50 17.52
N GLU A 81 0.20 12.43 18.81
CA GLU A 81 0.02 11.22 19.63
C GLU A 81 -1.47 10.86 19.81
N LEU A 82 -2.32 11.85 20.12
CA LEU A 82 -3.75 11.66 20.35
C LEU A 82 -4.52 11.25 19.09
N THR A 83 -4.09 11.75 17.92
CA THR A 83 -4.78 11.49 16.64
C THR A 83 -4.13 10.38 15.82
N ALA A 84 -3.06 9.76 16.33
CA ALA A 84 -2.44 8.62 15.68
C ALA A 84 -3.43 7.44 15.60
N SER A 85 -3.40 6.74 14.47
CA SER A 85 -4.26 5.58 14.24
C SER A 85 -3.61 4.60 13.26
N PRO A 86 -3.77 3.28 13.46
CA PRO A 86 -4.35 2.62 14.64
C PRO A 86 -3.39 2.65 15.85
N THR A 87 -3.92 2.76 17.07
CA THR A 87 -3.15 2.61 18.33
C THR A 87 -4.00 1.90 19.39
N ILE A 88 -3.35 1.14 20.28
CA ILE A 88 -4.02 0.43 21.39
C ILE A 88 -4.43 1.36 22.55
N TYR A 89 -3.91 2.58 22.56
CA TYR A 89 -4.18 3.61 23.57
C TYR A 89 -5.04 4.75 23.00
N ARG A 90 -5.67 4.56 21.84
CA ARG A 90 -6.61 5.51 21.26
C ARG A 90 -7.81 5.72 22.20
N LEU A 91 -8.29 6.96 22.32
CA LEU A 91 -9.53 7.27 23.04
C LEU A 91 -10.72 6.49 22.44
N ASN A 92 -11.66 6.06 23.28
CA ASN A 92 -12.79 5.22 22.90
C ASN A 92 -13.72 5.94 21.90
N SER A 93 -14.59 5.18 21.22
CA SER A 93 -15.58 5.71 20.26
C SER A 93 -16.48 6.81 20.86
N ASP A 94 -16.77 6.72 22.15
CA ASP A 94 -17.63 7.69 22.85
C ASP A 94 -16.97 9.07 23.00
N GLN A 95 -15.66 9.18 22.69
CA GLN A 95 -14.86 10.39 22.75
C GLN A 95 -14.43 10.90 21.37
N GLU A 96 -15.13 10.48 20.31
CA GLU A 96 -14.94 11.00 18.95
C GLU A 96 -14.87 12.53 18.86
N PRO A 97 -15.70 13.33 19.58
CA PRO A 97 -15.61 14.78 19.55
C PRO A 97 -14.25 15.32 20.01
N LEU A 98 -13.63 14.70 21.02
CA LEU A 98 -12.30 15.12 21.50
C LEU A 98 -11.21 14.82 20.47
N GLN A 99 -11.30 13.69 19.76
CA GLN A 99 -10.39 13.35 18.66
C GLN A 99 -10.60 14.24 17.44
N GLN A 100 -11.84 14.62 17.13
CA GLN A 100 -12.15 15.54 16.04
C GLN A 100 -11.57 16.93 16.32
N ASN A 101 -11.74 17.45 17.54
CA ASN A 101 -11.12 18.70 17.97
C ASN A 101 -9.60 18.64 17.85
N ALA A 102 -8.97 17.55 18.31
CA ALA A 102 -7.52 17.36 18.17
C ALA A 102 -7.07 17.42 16.70
N ASN A 103 -7.78 16.72 15.80
CA ASN A 103 -7.47 16.73 14.37
C ASN A 103 -7.65 18.12 13.73
N GLN A 104 -8.68 18.87 14.13
CA GLN A 104 -8.90 20.23 13.64
C GLN A 104 -7.79 21.18 14.08
N LEU A 105 -7.40 21.13 15.36
CA LEU A 105 -6.29 21.92 15.89
C LEU A 105 -4.97 21.57 15.22
N LEU A 106 -4.70 20.27 15.01
CA LEU A 106 -3.47 19.82 14.36
C LEU A 106 -3.36 20.35 12.93
N ARG A 107 -4.47 20.33 12.16
CA ARG A 107 -4.49 20.89 10.80
C ARG A 107 -4.22 22.39 10.78
N LYS A 108 -4.80 23.15 11.73
CA LYS A 108 -4.53 24.58 11.87
C LYS A 108 -3.04 24.83 12.12
N LEU A 109 -2.45 24.15 13.09
CA LEU A 109 -1.06 24.34 13.52
C LEU A 109 -0.03 23.85 12.48
N ALA A 110 -0.30 22.72 11.83
CA ALA A 110 0.61 22.15 10.84
C ALA A 110 0.78 23.06 9.61
N SER A 111 -0.27 23.82 9.26
CA SER A 111 -0.23 24.76 8.12
C SER A 111 0.71 25.95 8.31
N SER A 112 1.03 26.31 9.55
CA SER A 112 1.79 27.51 9.92
C SER A 112 3.13 27.20 10.61
N CYS A 113 3.59 25.95 10.57
CA CYS A 113 4.79 25.50 11.29
C CYS A 113 6.06 26.19 10.77
N ASN A 114 6.76 26.91 11.65
CA ASN A 114 8.00 27.60 11.30
C ASN A 114 9.25 26.73 11.60
N LYS A 115 10.41 27.15 11.08
CA LYS A 115 11.68 26.41 11.25
C LYS A 115 12.11 26.23 12.72
N ALA A 116 11.74 27.14 13.62
CA ALA A 116 12.10 27.04 15.03
C ALA A 116 11.27 25.96 15.72
N GLU A 117 9.96 25.93 15.47
CA GLU A 117 9.06 24.86 15.92
C GLU A 117 9.50 23.49 15.39
N GLU A 118 9.84 23.40 14.11
CA GLU A 118 10.37 22.17 13.52
C GLU A 118 11.62 21.66 14.23
N ASN A 119 12.52 22.56 14.64
CA ASN A 119 13.72 22.18 15.38
C ASN A 119 13.38 21.62 16.78
N PHE A 120 12.38 22.17 17.46
CA PHE A 120 11.91 21.63 18.74
C PHE A 120 11.28 20.24 18.57
N ILE A 121 10.40 20.09 17.56
CA ILE A 121 9.76 18.83 17.23
C ILE A 121 10.80 17.77 16.85
N PHE A 122 11.77 18.13 16.01
CA PHE A 122 12.85 17.24 15.59
C PHE A 122 13.67 16.78 16.79
N LYS A 123 14.09 17.68 17.68
CA LYS A 123 14.85 17.33 18.89
C LYS A 123 14.09 16.36 19.80
N TYR A 124 12.78 16.58 19.97
CA TYR A 124 11.94 15.66 20.74
C TYR A 124 11.97 14.25 20.16
N TYR A 125 11.75 14.10 18.85
CA TYR A 125 11.77 12.78 18.22
C TYR A 125 13.17 12.18 18.19
N GLU A 126 14.22 12.98 17.99
CA GLU A 126 15.61 12.52 18.04
C GLU A 126 15.96 11.92 19.40
N GLU A 127 15.50 12.52 20.49
CA GLU A 127 15.66 11.99 21.85
C GLU A 127 14.83 10.72 22.08
N LYS A 128 13.54 10.76 21.75
CA LYS A 128 12.59 9.67 22.09
C LYS A 128 12.69 8.45 21.18
N LEU A 129 13.06 8.63 19.90
CA LEU A 129 13.12 7.56 18.90
C LEU A 129 14.55 7.06 18.66
N HIS A 130 15.48 7.42 19.54
CA HIS A 130 16.82 6.86 19.51
C HIS A 130 16.79 5.32 19.69
N LYS A 131 17.76 4.62 19.10
CA LYS A 131 17.79 3.14 19.00
C LYS A 131 17.56 2.42 20.33
N GLY A 132 18.08 2.96 21.44
CA GLY A 132 17.95 2.37 22.78
C GLY A 132 16.74 2.82 23.60
N CYS A 133 15.91 3.75 23.11
CA CYS A 133 14.82 4.34 23.89
C CYS A 133 13.44 4.10 23.28
N TRP A 134 13.35 4.01 21.94
CA TRP A 134 12.09 4.03 21.22
C TRP A 134 11.08 2.96 21.69
N LYS A 135 11.57 1.80 22.14
CA LYS A 135 10.74 0.68 22.65
C LYS A 135 9.95 1.04 23.91
N ARG A 136 10.30 2.11 24.62
CA ARG A 136 9.54 2.63 25.77
C ARG A 136 8.65 3.80 25.40
N GLN A 137 8.64 4.24 24.14
CA GLN A 137 8.00 5.49 23.71
C GLN A 137 6.89 5.24 22.67
N PRO A 138 5.86 4.43 22.99
CA PRO A 138 4.80 4.10 22.02
C PRO A 138 4.05 5.34 21.52
N GLY A 139 3.91 6.37 22.35
CA GLY A 139 3.31 7.65 21.98
C GLY A 139 4.12 8.33 20.88
N ALA A 140 5.40 8.56 21.15
CA ALA A 140 6.31 9.18 20.19
C ALA A 140 6.42 8.40 18.87
N VAL A 141 6.43 7.05 18.90
CA VAL A 141 6.53 6.25 17.67
C VAL A 141 5.33 6.47 16.75
N HIS A 142 4.10 6.37 17.26
CA HIS A 142 2.91 6.54 16.42
C HIS A 142 2.66 8.03 16.12
N GLY A 143 2.94 8.90 17.08
CA GLY A 143 2.90 10.35 16.90
C GLY A 143 3.84 10.81 15.80
N TYR A 144 5.03 10.20 15.66
CA TYR A 144 5.96 10.54 14.58
C TYR A 144 5.40 10.23 13.20
N VAL A 145 4.78 9.06 13.01
CA VAL A 145 4.10 8.73 11.75
C VAL A 145 3.02 9.77 11.46
N ARG A 146 2.22 10.12 12.46
CA ARG A 146 1.16 11.13 12.32
C ARG A 146 1.70 12.52 12.01
N TYR A 147 2.84 12.89 12.59
CA TYR A 147 3.54 14.14 12.30
C TYR A 147 4.00 14.19 10.84
N LEU A 148 4.64 13.12 10.34
CA LEU A 148 5.05 13.02 8.94
C LEU A 148 3.85 13.15 7.98
N GLU A 149 2.73 12.51 8.28
CA GLU A 149 1.50 12.60 7.47
C GLU A 149 1.00 14.04 7.33
N HIS A 150 0.96 14.81 8.42
CA HIS A 150 0.45 16.17 8.42
C HIS A 150 1.44 17.20 7.89
N ARG A 151 2.72 17.03 8.19
CA ARG A 151 3.76 17.98 7.80
C ARG A 151 3.90 18.07 6.28
N HIS A 152 3.65 16.97 5.57
CA HIS A 152 3.94 16.86 4.14
C HIS A 152 2.69 16.89 3.23
N VAL A 153 1.50 17.21 3.77
CA VAL A 153 0.23 17.29 3.01
C VAL A 153 0.29 18.27 1.84
N ASN A 154 0.96 19.42 2.01
CA ASN A 154 1.06 20.46 0.98
C ASN A 154 2.30 20.31 0.08
N ASP A 155 2.70 19.07 -0.18
CA ASP A 155 3.91 18.69 -0.94
C ASP A 155 5.22 19.33 -0.46
N VAL A 156 5.27 19.70 0.82
CA VAL A 156 6.51 20.21 1.41
C VAL A 156 7.50 19.06 1.48
N LYS A 157 8.60 19.11 0.73
CA LYS A 157 9.54 17.99 0.67
C LYS A 157 10.33 17.81 1.96
N MET A 158 10.62 16.56 2.33
CA MET A 158 11.51 16.24 3.44
C MET A 158 12.92 16.76 3.16
N SER A 159 13.58 17.30 4.19
CA SER A 159 15.01 17.63 4.11
C SER A 159 15.86 16.36 4.22
N MET A 160 17.10 16.41 3.73
CA MET A 160 18.06 15.32 3.87
C MET A 160 18.23 14.84 5.32
N ARG A 161 18.30 15.78 6.30
CA ARG A 161 18.35 15.45 7.74
C ARG A 161 17.15 14.63 8.18
N MET A 162 15.95 15.03 7.73
CA MET A 162 14.71 14.34 8.06
C MET A 162 14.61 12.96 7.40
N LEU A 163 15.11 12.84 6.16
CA LEU A 163 15.18 11.55 5.46
C LEU A 163 16.11 10.58 6.18
N THR A 164 17.33 10.99 6.53
CA THR A 164 18.27 10.12 7.24
C THR A 164 17.75 9.71 8.61
N PHE A 165 17.14 10.64 9.35
CA PHE A 165 16.52 10.35 10.64
C PHE A 165 15.33 9.38 10.49
N SER A 166 14.42 9.66 9.55
CA SER A 166 13.25 8.80 9.29
C SER A 166 13.64 7.39 8.84
N LEU A 167 14.71 7.27 8.04
CA LEU A 167 15.26 5.97 7.64
C LEU A 167 15.70 5.18 8.88
N ALA A 168 16.49 5.80 9.76
CA ALA A 168 16.97 5.16 10.98
C ALA A 168 15.82 4.76 11.91
N VAL A 169 14.83 5.63 12.10
CA VAL A 169 13.63 5.32 12.90
C VAL A 169 12.86 4.16 12.28
N GLY A 170 12.58 4.21 10.97
CA GLY A 170 11.83 3.16 10.28
C GLY A 170 12.56 1.81 10.34
N LEU A 171 13.89 1.78 10.24
CA LEU A 171 14.68 0.55 10.42
C LEU A 171 14.58 0.03 11.86
N ASN A 172 14.82 0.88 12.86
CA ASN A 172 14.78 0.49 14.28
C ASN A 172 13.40 -0.04 14.70
N VAL A 173 12.33 0.65 14.32
CA VAL A 173 10.95 0.26 14.68
C VAL A 173 10.59 -1.11 14.08
N ARG A 174 11.13 -1.43 12.91
CA ARG A 174 10.93 -2.74 12.25
C ARG A 174 11.73 -3.88 12.85
N GLU A 175 12.72 -3.60 13.70
CA GLU A 175 13.39 -4.63 14.50
C GLU A 175 12.44 -5.24 15.55
N SER A 176 11.25 -4.65 15.78
CA SER A 176 10.24 -5.23 16.68
C SER A 176 9.72 -6.58 16.18
N PHE A 177 9.46 -7.48 17.12
CA PHE A 177 8.73 -8.72 16.85
C PHE A 177 7.22 -8.50 16.66
N GLN A 178 6.68 -7.36 17.12
CA GLN A 178 5.25 -7.06 17.01
C GLN A 178 4.90 -6.58 15.59
N PRO A 179 3.96 -7.24 14.88
CA PRO A 179 3.60 -6.89 13.50
C PRO A 179 3.13 -5.44 13.29
N GLU A 180 2.46 -4.88 14.29
CA GLU A 180 1.94 -3.51 14.24
C GLU A 180 3.08 -2.49 14.10
N TYR A 181 4.20 -2.71 14.79
CA TYR A 181 5.38 -1.85 14.69
C TYR A 181 6.10 -2.03 13.36
N LYS A 182 6.18 -3.26 12.83
CA LYS A 182 6.68 -3.48 11.47
C LYS A 182 5.88 -2.66 10.45
N GLN A 183 4.56 -2.64 10.57
CA GLN A 183 3.68 -1.82 9.73
C GLN A 183 3.91 -0.31 9.92
N LEU A 184 4.17 0.18 11.14
CA LEU A 184 4.52 1.58 11.36
C LEU A 184 5.80 1.96 10.62
N GLY A 185 6.83 1.10 10.66
CA GLY A 185 8.06 1.33 9.90
C GLY A 185 7.82 1.39 8.39
N VAL A 186 6.96 0.52 7.85
CA VAL A 186 6.55 0.54 6.43
C VAL A 186 5.80 1.84 6.08
N ARG A 187 4.96 2.36 6.99
CA ARG A 187 4.30 3.67 6.82
C ARG A 187 5.31 4.82 6.79
N ILE A 188 6.31 4.81 7.68
CA ILE A 188 7.41 5.80 7.66
C ILE A 188 8.11 5.77 6.30
N PHE A 189 8.49 4.58 5.84
CA PHE A 189 9.14 4.39 4.54
C PHE A 189 8.27 4.87 3.38
N THR A 190 6.98 4.55 3.39
CA THR A 190 6.02 5.03 2.38
C THR A 190 5.96 6.57 2.34
N LEU A 191 5.91 7.23 3.49
CA LEU A 191 5.90 8.69 3.59
C LEU A 191 7.21 9.29 3.09
N MET A 192 8.35 8.66 3.40
CA MET A 192 9.65 9.08 2.87
C MET A 192 9.70 9.00 1.35
N LEU A 193 9.24 7.89 0.76
CA LEU A 193 9.25 7.69 -0.70
C LEU A 193 8.30 8.65 -1.42
N ARG A 194 7.18 9.05 -0.80
CA ARG A 194 6.23 10.00 -1.40
C ARG A 194 6.65 11.46 -1.27
N HIS A 195 7.22 11.84 -0.13
CA HIS A 195 7.47 13.24 0.22
C HIS A 195 8.95 13.62 0.26
N GLY A 196 9.87 12.66 0.12
CA GLY A 196 11.29 12.96 -0.03
C GLY A 196 11.60 13.59 -1.40
N ARG A 197 12.74 14.27 -1.47
CA ARG A 197 13.28 14.76 -2.74
C ARG A 197 13.89 13.56 -3.50
N PRO A 198 13.52 13.31 -4.77
CA PRO A 198 14.06 12.19 -5.53
C PRO A 198 15.59 12.14 -5.55
N ASP A 199 16.24 13.28 -5.77
CA ASP A 199 17.71 13.39 -5.77
C ASP A 199 18.32 12.94 -4.43
N ASP A 200 17.74 13.36 -3.30
CA ASP A 200 18.24 12.98 -1.96
C ASP A 200 18.00 11.48 -1.70
N ILE A 201 16.84 10.94 -2.10
CA ILE A 201 16.49 9.52 -1.96
C ILE A 201 17.47 8.64 -2.76
N GLN A 202 17.86 9.09 -3.95
CA GLN A 202 18.80 8.39 -4.82
C GLN A 202 20.23 8.51 -4.32
N GLN A 203 20.68 9.73 -3.98
CA GLN A 203 22.03 9.98 -3.48
C GLN A 203 22.32 9.18 -2.22
N LEU A 204 21.34 9.05 -1.32
CA LEU A 204 21.46 8.28 -0.09
C LEU A 204 21.10 6.80 -0.24
N ASN A 205 20.71 6.35 -1.44
CA ASN A 205 20.25 4.99 -1.73
C ASN A 205 19.11 4.51 -0.80
N VAL A 206 18.23 5.44 -0.39
CA VAL A 206 17.15 5.19 0.59
C VAL A 206 16.19 4.12 0.10
N HIS A 207 15.79 4.18 -1.18
CA HIS A 207 14.84 3.27 -1.79
C HIS A 207 15.32 1.81 -1.79
N SER A 208 16.61 1.55 -2.08
CA SER A 208 17.17 0.20 -2.03
C SER A 208 17.26 -0.34 -0.61
N VAL A 209 17.66 0.49 0.37
CA VAL A 209 17.68 0.09 1.79
C VAL A 209 16.27 -0.26 2.27
N ILE A 210 15.26 0.54 1.88
CA ILE A 210 13.86 0.24 2.18
C ILE A 210 13.45 -1.07 1.53
N TYR A 211 13.75 -1.28 0.25
CA TYR A 211 13.44 -2.50 -0.49
C TYR A 211 13.97 -3.74 0.25
N ASP A 212 15.26 -3.79 0.53
CA ASP A 212 15.91 -4.96 1.17
C ASP A 212 15.30 -5.31 2.53
N ASN A 213 14.82 -4.31 3.26
CA ASN A 213 14.18 -4.53 4.54
C ASN A 213 12.72 -4.95 4.33
N VAL A 214 11.92 -4.24 3.54
CA VAL A 214 10.47 -4.52 3.35
C VAL A 214 10.26 -5.87 2.68
N PHE A 215 11.11 -6.22 1.71
CA PHE A 215 10.97 -7.44 0.93
C PHE A 215 11.18 -8.73 1.75
N LYS A 216 11.91 -8.65 2.88
CA LYS A 216 12.04 -9.80 3.80
C LYS A 216 10.71 -10.16 4.46
N ASP A 217 9.88 -9.15 4.80
CA ASP A 217 8.62 -9.35 5.51
C ASP A 217 7.46 -9.76 4.58
N VAL A 218 7.61 -9.70 3.25
CA VAL A 218 6.54 -10.18 2.35
C VAL A 218 6.42 -11.73 2.32
N GLN A 219 7.29 -12.46 3.02
CA GLN A 219 7.12 -13.90 3.25
C GLN A 219 5.97 -14.19 4.23
N SER A 220 5.84 -13.38 5.27
CA SER A 220 4.82 -13.51 6.30
C SER A 220 3.57 -12.74 5.90
N MET A 221 2.64 -13.39 5.19
CA MET A 221 1.34 -12.82 4.81
C MET A 221 0.33 -12.83 5.98
N GLU A 222 0.67 -12.16 7.09
CA GLU A 222 -0.10 -12.24 8.34
C GLU A 222 -1.48 -11.57 8.26
N THR A 223 -1.55 -10.38 7.64
CA THR A 223 -2.80 -9.62 7.49
C THR A 223 -2.91 -9.01 6.10
N LEU A 224 -4.13 -8.90 5.57
CA LEU A 224 -4.38 -8.30 4.26
C LEU A 224 -3.88 -6.87 4.17
N SER A 225 -4.20 -6.03 5.16
CA SER A 225 -3.75 -4.63 5.20
C SER A 225 -2.23 -4.51 5.25
N GLY A 226 -1.56 -5.32 6.07
CA GLY A 226 -0.10 -5.31 6.17
C GLY A 226 0.56 -5.70 4.85
N THR A 227 0.06 -6.76 4.20
CA THR A 227 0.53 -7.21 2.90
C THR A 227 0.39 -6.12 1.84
N ILE A 228 -0.77 -5.47 1.74
CA ILE A 228 -1.00 -4.36 0.79
C ILE A 228 -0.03 -3.21 1.06
N CYS A 229 0.14 -2.79 2.32
CA CYS A 229 1.08 -1.72 2.66
C CYS A 229 2.52 -2.06 2.29
N ASN A 230 2.96 -3.31 2.51
CA ASN A 230 4.30 -3.74 2.14
C ASN A 230 4.51 -3.66 0.63
N TRP A 231 3.57 -4.18 -0.16
CA TRP A 231 3.68 -4.17 -1.61
C TRP A 231 3.57 -2.77 -2.22
N ASP A 232 2.68 -1.91 -1.72
CA ASP A 232 2.63 -0.51 -2.15
C ASP A 232 3.95 0.23 -1.86
N CYS A 233 4.56 -0.03 -0.70
CA CYS A 233 5.88 0.53 -0.36
C CYS A 233 6.98 0.03 -1.31
N LEU A 234 7.00 -1.27 -1.64
CA LEU A 234 7.96 -1.83 -2.59
C LEU A 234 7.79 -1.26 -4.01
N ILE A 235 6.55 -1.09 -4.48
CA ILE A 235 6.29 -0.44 -5.78
C ILE A 235 6.79 1.00 -5.77
N LEU A 236 6.58 1.75 -4.68
CA LEU A 236 7.11 3.11 -4.56
C LEU A 236 8.64 3.14 -4.58
N CYS A 237 9.35 2.12 -4.07
CA CYS A 237 10.81 2.04 -4.21
C CYS A 237 11.22 2.02 -5.68
N LEU A 238 10.45 1.36 -6.55
CA LEU A 238 10.74 1.28 -7.98
C LEU A 238 10.68 2.65 -8.66
N ASP A 239 9.82 3.57 -8.17
CA ASP A 239 9.63 4.91 -8.77
C ASP A 239 10.87 5.80 -8.61
N HIS A 240 11.82 5.42 -7.76
CA HIS A 240 13.04 6.19 -7.47
C HIS A 240 14.28 5.70 -8.22
N PHE A 241 14.19 4.64 -9.03
CA PHE A 241 15.30 4.26 -9.92
C PHE A 241 15.33 5.16 -11.16
N MET A 242 16.48 5.78 -11.44
CA MET A 242 16.63 6.71 -12.58
C MET A 242 16.66 6.02 -13.94
N ASN A 243 17.25 4.83 -13.98
CA ASN A 243 17.41 4.06 -15.20
C ASN A 243 16.97 2.64 -14.94
N VAL A 244 16.45 2.02 -16.00
CA VAL A 244 16.20 0.59 -16.04
C VAL A 244 17.54 -0.14 -16.09
N ASP A 245 18.19 -0.27 -14.94
CA ASP A 245 19.47 -0.94 -14.79
C ASP A 245 19.29 -2.40 -14.34
N VAL A 246 20.40 -3.16 -14.35
CA VAL A 246 20.40 -4.59 -14.00
C VAL A 246 19.89 -4.81 -12.56
N PHE A 247 20.15 -3.88 -11.65
CA PHE A 247 19.79 -4.01 -10.24
C PHE A 247 18.29 -3.85 -10.04
N MET A 248 17.69 -2.83 -10.67
CA MET A 248 16.25 -2.62 -10.66
C MET A 248 15.50 -3.77 -11.36
N TRP A 249 16.06 -4.33 -12.44
CA TRP A 249 15.49 -5.55 -13.06
C TRP A 249 15.45 -6.73 -12.08
N ASN A 250 16.53 -6.97 -11.34
CA ASN A 250 16.59 -8.04 -10.36
C ASN A 250 15.52 -7.85 -9.27
N HIS A 251 15.30 -6.62 -8.79
CA HIS A 251 14.23 -6.35 -7.82
C HIS A 251 12.85 -6.68 -8.37
N CYS A 252 12.55 -6.30 -9.61
CA CYS A 252 11.26 -6.66 -10.21
C CYS A 252 11.10 -8.16 -10.45
N ASP A 253 12.19 -8.84 -10.81
CA ASP A 253 12.23 -10.30 -10.97
C ASP A 253 11.93 -11.00 -9.62
N ASP A 254 12.63 -10.60 -8.55
CA ASP A 254 12.42 -11.09 -7.19
C ASP A 254 10.98 -10.83 -6.71
N MET A 255 10.46 -9.62 -6.96
CA MET A 255 9.09 -9.25 -6.60
C MET A 255 8.05 -10.10 -7.34
N LEU A 256 8.21 -10.31 -8.64
CA LEU A 256 7.30 -11.16 -9.43
C LEU A 256 7.35 -12.62 -8.95
N GLU A 257 8.55 -13.15 -8.70
CA GLU A 257 8.70 -14.50 -8.15
C GLU A 257 7.93 -14.66 -6.84
N ARG A 258 8.16 -13.71 -5.91
CA ARG A 258 7.54 -13.76 -4.59
C ARG A 258 6.02 -13.54 -4.65
N LEU A 259 5.51 -12.67 -5.53
CA LEU A 259 4.07 -12.48 -5.71
C LEU A 259 3.40 -13.76 -6.19
N ILE A 260 3.98 -14.44 -7.20
CA ILE A 260 3.42 -15.68 -7.76
C ILE A 260 3.39 -16.79 -6.68
N GLN A 261 4.46 -16.90 -5.89
CA GLN A 261 4.53 -17.81 -4.74
C GLN A 261 3.45 -17.46 -3.70
N ASN A 262 3.35 -16.19 -3.31
CA ASN A 262 2.42 -15.71 -2.30
C ASN A 262 0.95 -15.91 -2.70
N ILE A 263 0.59 -15.71 -3.96
CA ILE A 263 -0.77 -15.97 -4.45
C ILE A 263 -1.13 -17.45 -4.28
N SER A 264 -0.21 -18.34 -4.65
CA SER A 264 -0.43 -19.80 -4.53
C SER A 264 -0.60 -20.25 -3.07
N LEU A 265 -0.08 -19.48 -2.11
CA LEU A 265 -0.18 -19.71 -0.67
C LEU A 265 -1.27 -18.87 0.00
N ALA A 266 -2.00 -18.04 -0.75
CA ALA A 266 -2.96 -17.10 -0.19
C ALA A 266 -4.16 -17.84 0.44
N SER A 267 -4.39 -17.57 1.73
CA SER A 267 -5.43 -18.20 2.54
C SER A 267 -6.85 -17.74 2.20
N SER A 268 -7.02 -16.52 1.66
CA SER A 268 -8.31 -15.94 1.29
C SER A 268 -8.32 -15.46 -0.16
N THR A 269 -9.53 -15.35 -0.73
CA THR A 269 -9.69 -14.84 -2.10
C THR A 269 -9.33 -13.36 -2.20
N GLU A 270 -9.62 -12.58 -1.16
CA GLU A 270 -9.28 -11.14 -1.09
C GLU A 270 -7.77 -10.91 -1.13
N MET A 271 -7.01 -11.79 -0.48
CA MET A 271 -5.55 -11.76 -0.52
C MET A 271 -5.06 -12.06 -1.94
N SER A 272 -5.56 -13.13 -2.58
CA SER A 272 -5.23 -13.44 -3.97
C SER A 272 -5.50 -12.29 -4.92
N VAL A 273 -6.70 -11.71 -4.85
CA VAL A 273 -7.13 -10.56 -5.66
C VAL A 273 -6.17 -9.39 -5.46
N SER A 274 -5.83 -9.08 -4.21
CA SER A 274 -4.92 -7.96 -3.90
C SER A 274 -3.50 -8.20 -4.42
N LEU A 275 -2.99 -9.42 -4.33
CA LEU A 275 -1.65 -9.78 -4.83
C LEU A 275 -1.59 -9.82 -6.37
N MET A 276 -2.64 -10.31 -7.04
CA MET A 276 -2.75 -10.28 -8.52
C MET A 276 -2.74 -8.86 -9.07
N HIS A 277 -3.37 -7.91 -8.35
CA HIS A 277 -3.30 -6.49 -8.71
C HIS A 277 -1.85 -5.98 -8.75
N PHE A 278 -0.99 -6.42 -7.82
CA PHE A 278 0.43 -6.06 -7.84
C PHE A 278 1.20 -6.72 -8.98
N ILE A 279 0.88 -7.97 -9.36
CA ILE A 279 1.46 -8.58 -10.58
C ILE A 279 1.10 -7.75 -11.81
N THR A 280 -0.16 -7.36 -11.93
CA THR A 280 -0.61 -6.52 -13.05
C THR A 280 0.17 -5.20 -13.09
N LYS A 281 0.29 -4.49 -11.96
CA LYS A 281 1.09 -3.26 -11.86
C LYS A 281 2.53 -3.47 -12.31
N LEU A 282 3.20 -4.51 -11.83
CA LEU A 282 4.59 -4.83 -12.21
C LEU A 282 4.70 -5.16 -13.69
N GLY A 283 3.73 -5.89 -14.25
CA GLY A 283 3.75 -6.35 -15.63
C GLY A 283 3.82 -5.23 -16.67
N TYR A 284 3.29 -4.04 -16.37
CA TYR A 284 3.38 -2.85 -17.25
C TYR A 284 4.26 -1.73 -16.67
N TYR A 285 4.93 -1.96 -15.53
CA TYR A 285 5.55 -0.89 -14.76
C TYR A 285 6.61 -0.09 -15.54
N PHE A 286 7.42 -0.76 -16.37
CA PHE A 286 8.44 -0.14 -17.23
C PHE A 286 8.04 -0.04 -18.70
N ALA A 287 6.76 -0.27 -19.00
CA ALA A 287 6.27 -0.10 -20.35
C ALA A 287 6.33 1.39 -20.75
N ILE A 288 6.81 1.68 -21.96
CA ILE A 288 6.82 3.06 -22.50
C ILE A 288 5.41 3.66 -22.47
N ASN A 289 4.39 2.83 -22.70
CA ASN A 289 2.97 3.17 -22.67
C ASN A 289 2.28 2.85 -21.33
N LYS A 290 3.01 2.82 -20.19
CA LYS A 290 2.48 2.59 -18.82
C LYS A 290 1.19 3.36 -18.54
N ASN A 291 1.16 4.66 -18.85
CA ASN A 291 0.02 5.52 -18.56
C ASN A 291 -1.20 5.14 -19.39
N GLU A 292 -1.02 4.79 -20.66
CA GLU A 292 -2.09 4.33 -21.55
C GLU A 292 -2.66 2.99 -21.08
N ILE A 293 -1.80 2.06 -20.67
CA ILE A 293 -2.22 0.76 -20.12
C ILE A 293 -2.99 0.96 -18.82
N THR A 294 -2.48 1.81 -17.92
CA THR A 294 -3.16 2.12 -16.66
C THR A 294 -4.54 2.72 -16.92
N ALA A 295 -4.66 3.66 -17.87
CA ALA A 295 -5.93 4.22 -18.27
C ALA A 295 -6.87 3.15 -18.84
N ALA A 296 -6.38 2.30 -19.75
CA ALA A 296 -7.18 1.22 -20.34
C ALA A 296 -7.73 0.23 -19.28
N LEU A 297 -6.89 -0.21 -18.34
CA LEU A 297 -7.27 -1.19 -17.30
C LEU A 297 -8.22 -0.62 -16.23
N THR A 298 -8.33 0.70 -16.11
CA THR A 298 -9.26 1.37 -15.19
C THR A 298 -10.66 1.57 -15.78
N THR A 299 -10.81 1.44 -17.10
CA THR A 299 -12.13 1.48 -17.76
C THR A 299 -12.98 0.24 -17.46
N ASP A 300 -14.28 0.35 -17.70
CA ASP A 300 -15.22 -0.76 -17.55
C ASP A 300 -15.14 -1.68 -18.78
N LEU A 301 -14.24 -2.65 -18.71
CA LEU A 301 -13.98 -3.60 -19.78
C LEU A 301 -15.19 -4.46 -20.18
N THR A 302 -16.31 -4.44 -19.43
CA THR A 302 -17.55 -5.12 -19.84
C THR A 302 -18.18 -4.51 -21.10
N LYS A 303 -17.77 -3.29 -21.49
CA LYS A 303 -18.19 -2.65 -22.73
C LYS A 303 -17.29 -3.07 -23.90
N SER A 304 -17.90 -3.61 -24.97
CA SER A 304 -17.17 -4.19 -26.11
C SER A 304 -16.15 -3.26 -26.78
N ASN A 305 -16.45 -1.97 -26.93
CA ASN A 305 -15.51 -1.02 -27.50
C ASN A 305 -14.28 -0.81 -26.60
N GLN A 306 -14.49 -0.73 -25.27
CA GLN A 306 -13.43 -0.51 -24.28
C GLN A 306 -12.52 -1.74 -24.17
N LEU A 307 -13.08 -2.94 -24.25
CA LEU A 307 -12.29 -4.17 -24.30
C LEU A 307 -11.37 -4.21 -25.54
N THR A 308 -11.88 -3.81 -26.70
CA THR A 308 -11.10 -3.82 -27.95
C THR A 308 -9.94 -2.83 -27.89
N GLU A 309 -10.17 -1.62 -27.39
CA GLU A 309 -9.13 -0.62 -27.16
C GLU A 309 -8.08 -1.14 -26.16
N CYS A 310 -8.52 -1.73 -25.04
CA CYS A 310 -7.62 -2.30 -24.06
C CYS A 310 -6.76 -3.43 -24.64
N LEU A 311 -7.34 -4.31 -25.45
CA LEU A 311 -6.61 -5.40 -26.12
C LEU A 311 -5.51 -4.88 -27.04
N GLN A 312 -5.77 -3.80 -27.79
CA GLN A 312 -4.79 -3.18 -28.68
C GLN A 312 -3.65 -2.54 -27.89
N VAL A 313 -3.98 -1.76 -26.85
CA VAL A 313 -2.99 -1.11 -25.99
C VAL A 313 -2.11 -2.15 -25.30
N CYS A 314 -2.71 -3.18 -24.70
CA CYS A 314 -1.97 -4.25 -24.04
C CYS A 314 -1.13 -5.08 -25.03
N ALA A 315 -1.65 -5.42 -26.21
CA ALA A 315 -0.87 -6.18 -27.20
C ALA A 315 0.37 -5.42 -27.70
N SER A 316 0.39 -4.09 -27.61
CA SER A 316 1.54 -3.25 -28.02
C SER A 316 2.68 -3.19 -26.99
N LEU A 317 2.54 -3.86 -25.83
CA LEU A 317 3.57 -3.94 -24.80
C LEU A 317 4.86 -4.57 -25.36
N ASN A 318 6.00 -3.87 -25.23
CA ASN A 318 7.30 -4.46 -25.55
C ASN A 318 7.65 -5.55 -24.52
N VAL A 319 7.74 -6.78 -25.01
CA VAL A 319 7.45 -8.04 -24.29
C VAL A 319 8.58 -8.57 -23.40
N CYS A 320 9.76 -7.96 -23.40
CA CYS A 320 10.97 -8.66 -22.95
C CYS A 320 10.95 -9.12 -21.47
N THR A 321 10.10 -8.57 -20.62
CA THR A 321 10.07 -8.81 -19.17
C THR A 321 9.21 -10.00 -18.75
N ASN A 322 8.01 -10.11 -19.34
CA ASN A 322 6.99 -11.04 -18.85
C ASN A 322 7.17 -12.46 -19.41
N TYR A 323 7.95 -12.64 -20.47
CA TYR A 323 8.17 -13.96 -21.07
C TYR A 323 8.69 -14.99 -20.05
N ARG A 324 9.67 -14.60 -19.23
CA ARG A 324 10.24 -15.47 -18.18
C ARG A 324 9.16 -15.98 -17.21
N TRP A 325 8.20 -15.13 -16.87
CA TRP A 325 7.18 -15.41 -15.87
C TRP A 325 5.88 -15.96 -16.45
N ALA A 326 5.70 -15.92 -17.77
CA ALA A 326 4.46 -16.28 -18.44
C ALA A 326 3.96 -17.69 -18.07
N LYS A 327 4.86 -18.68 -18.06
CA LYS A 327 4.52 -20.05 -17.65
C LYS A 327 4.00 -20.07 -16.20
N SER A 328 4.71 -19.43 -15.28
CA SER A 328 4.36 -19.41 -13.86
C SER A 328 3.06 -18.63 -13.61
N VAL A 329 2.83 -17.54 -14.33
CA VAL A 329 1.56 -16.78 -14.29
C VAL A 329 0.41 -17.65 -14.80
N LEU A 330 0.55 -18.32 -15.94
CA LEU A 330 -0.50 -19.21 -16.48
C LEU A 330 -0.82 -20.35 -15.50
N GLN A 331 0.19 -20.96 -14.88
CA GLN A 331 0.01 -22.00 -13.87
C GLN A 331 -0.70 -21.45 -12.61
N MET A 332 -0.28 -20.28 -12.14
CA MET A 332 -0.93 -19.59 -11.01
C MET A 332 -2.40 -19.31 -11.28
N LEU A 333 -2.75 -18.81 -12.48
CA LEU A 333 -4.14 -18.56 -12.86
C LEU A 333 -4.99 -19.83 -12.83
N VAL A 334 -4.44 -20.97 -13.28
CA VAL A 334 -5.13 -22.26 -13.21
C VAL A 334 -5.37 -22.69 -11.76
N LEU A 335 -4.35 -22.62 -10.90
CA LEU A 335 -4.49 -22.99 -9.49
C LEU A 335 -5.53 -22.13 -8.77
N GLU A 336 -5.47 -20.82 -8.99
CA GLU A 336 -6.39 -19.88 -8.35
C GLU A 336 -7.81 -19.96 -8.90
N SER A 337 -8.01 -20.55 -10.10
CA SER A 337 -9.33 -20.65 -10.73
C SER A 337 -10.31 -21.50 -9.93
N GLU A 338 -9.84 -22.42 -9.08
CA GLU A 338 -10.70 -23.18 -8.17
C GLU A 338 -11.49 -22.27 -7.22
N LYS A 339 -10.94 -21.10 -6.86
CA LYS A 339 -11.62 -20.11 -5.99
C LYS A 339 -12.82 -19.45 -6.68
N LEU A 340 -12.95 -19.57 -8.01
CA LEU A 340 -14.12 -19.10 -8.76
C LEU A 340 -15.40 -19.84 -8.37
N LEU A 341 -15.30 -21.07 -7.85
CA LEU A 341 -16.46 -21.88 -7.49
C LEU A 341 -17.05 -21.52 -6.11
N ARG A 342 -16.47 -20.54 -5.39
CA ARG A 342 -16.87 -20.17 -4.02
C ARG A 342 -18.15 -19.32 -3.97
N SER A 343 -18.02 -18.00 -4.09
CA SER A 343 -19.14 -17.06 -4.05
C SER A 343 -19.13 -16.15 -5.28
N VAL A 344 -20.28 -15.60 -5.64
CA VAL A 344 -20.41 -14.68 -6.78
C VAL A 344 -19.48 -13.47 -6.66
N ASP A 345 -19.40 -12.86 -5.46
CA ASP A 345 -18.54 -11.70 -5.21
C ASP A 345 -17.04 -12.06 -5.35
N ALA A 346 -16.65 -13.19 -4.78
CA ALA A 346 -15.29 -13.72 -4.90
C ALA A 346 -14.93 -14.03 -6.37
N ALA A 347 -15.83 -14.71 -7.09
CA ALA A 347 -15.64 -15.05 -8.49
C ALA A 347 -15.52 -13.81 -9.38
N THR A 348 -16.37 -12.82 -9.17
CA THR A 348 -16.37 -11.56 -9.92
C THR A 348 -15.06 -10.81 -9.74
N LYS A 349 -14.63 -10.59 -8.48
CA LYS A 349 -13.37 -9.88 -8.18
C LYS A 349 -12.16 -10.63 -8.72
N LEU A 350 -12.14 -11.94 -8.57
CA LEU A 350 -11.03 -12.78 -9.03
C LEU A 350 -10.94 -12.81 -10.57
N LEU A 351 -12.07 -12.95 -11.27
CA LEU A 351 -12.09 -12.90 -12.74
C LEU A 351 -11.52 -11.59 -13.27
N VAL A 352 -11.89 -10.44 -12.68
CA VAL A 352 -11.37 -9.13 -13.09
C VAL A 352 -9.84 -9.08 -12.95
N GLU A 353 -9.29 -9.50 -11.81
CA GLU A 353 -7.84 -9.44 -11.60
C GLU A 353 -7.07 -10.49 -12.43
N MET A 354 -7.66 -11.67 -12.65
CA MET A 354 -7.08 -12.67 -13.56
C MET A 354 -7.04 -12.17 -15.00
N GLN A 355 -8.09 -11.47 -15.47
CA GLN A 355 -8.11 -10.86 -16.80
C GLN A 355 -7.00 -9.83 -16.94
N ARG A 356 -6.89 -8.93 -15.97
CA ARG A 356 -5.84 -7.89 -15.94
C ARG A 356 -4.44 -8.50 -15.97
N CYS A 357 -4.19 -9.52 -15.15
CA CYS A 357 -2.93 -10.28 -15.17
C CYS A 357 -2.67 -10.86 -16.56
N PHE A 358 -3.65 -11.52 -17.18
CA PHE A 358 -3.48 -12.12 -18.50
C PHE A 358 -3.19 -11.08 -19.58
N LEU A 359 -3.94 -9.97 -19.60
CA LEU A 359 -3.80 -8.88 -20.57
C LEU A 359 -2.40 -8.26 -20.56
N VAL A 360 -1.79 -8.13 -19.39
CA VAL A 360 -0.49 -7.46 -19.26
C VAL A 360 0.67 -8.44 -19.33
N CYS A 361 0.54 -9.60 -18.70
CA CYS A 361 1.66 -10.54 -18.52
C CYS A 361 1.73 -11.62 -19.59
N VAL A 362 0.62 -11.94 -20.27
CA VAL A 362 0.56 -13.06 -21.22
C VAL A 362 0.24 -12.61 -22.64
N LEU A 363 -0.81 -11.80 -22.81
CA LEU A 363 -1.28 -11.35 -24.13
C LEU A 363 -0.18 -10.74 -25.02
N PRO A 364 0.76 -9.92 -24.51
CA PRO A 364 1.77 -9.29 -25.36
C PRO A 364 2.75 -10.31 -25.97
N ILE A 365 2.86 -11.50 -25.38
CA ILE A 365 3.87 -12.47 -25.77
C ILE A 365 3.49 -13.16 -27.08
N PRO A 366 4.41 -13.24 -28.07
CA PRO A 366 4.17 -13.96 -29.32
C PRO A 366 3.69 -15.39 -29.08
N LEU A 367 2.67 -15.83 -29.83
CA LEU A 367 2.07 -17.17 -29.67
C LEU A 367 3.10 -18.28 -29.85
N GLN A 368 4.09 -18.10 -30.72
CA GLN A 368 5.14 -19.09 -30.99
C GLN A 368 5.97 -19.38 -29.74
N ALA A 369 6.15 -18.39 -28.86
CA ALA A 369 6.90 -18.56 -27.63
C ALA A 369 6.05 -19.22 -26.52
N LEU A 370 4.73 -19.07 -26.58
CA LEU A 370 3.80 -19.59 -25.56
C LEU A 370 3.10 -20.91 -25.91
N HIS A 371 3.18 -21.37 -27.17
CA HIS A 371 2.29 -22.41 -27.71
C HIS A 371 2.18 -23.66 -26.83
N ALA A 372 3.29 -24.15 -26.27
CA ALA A 372 3.32 -25.34 -25.43
C ALA A 372 2.59 -25.15 -24.09
N HIS A 373 2.63 -23.94 -23.53
CA HIS A 373 1.99 -23.61 -22.26
C HIS A 373 0.52 -23.23 -22.42
N LEU A 374 0.16 -22.59 -23.54
CA LEU A 374 -1.22 -22.18 -23.82
C LEU A 374 -2.15 -23.38 -24.03
N GLN A 375 -1.68 -24.47 -24.64
CA GLN A 375 -2.50 -25.66 -24.82
C GLN A 375 -2.97 -26.24 -23.48
N GLU A 376 -2.04 -26.49 -22.56
CA GLU A 376 -2.37 -27.01 -21.23
C GLU A 376 -3.25 -26.03 -20.45
N PHE A 377 -2.92 -24.74 -20.51
CA PHE A 377 -3.69 -23.69 -19.88
C PHE A 377 -5.14 -23.66 -20.36
N TYR A 378 -5.38 -23.64 -21.68
CA TYR A 378 -6.73 -23.56 -22.23
C TYR A 378 -7.59 -24.75 -21.84
N VAL A 379 -7.04 -25.97 -21.87
CA VAL A 379 -7.78 -27.18 -21.45
C VAL A 379 -8.27 -27.06 -20.01
N LYS A 380 -7.38 -26.65 -19.09
CA LYS A 380 -7.70 -26.58 -17.66
C LYS A 380 -8.55 -25.37 -17.32
N PHE A 381 -8.14 -24.19 -17.75
CA PHE A 381 -8.76 -22.92 -17.35
C PHE A 381 -10.14 -22.74 -17.97
N VAL A 382 -10.33 -23.08 -19.25
CA VAL A 382 -11.66 -22.96 -19.89
C VAL A 382 -12.66 -23.91 -19.24
N ALA A 383 -12.25 -25.12 -18.86
CA ALA A 383 -13.12 -26.04 -18.13
C ALA A 383 -13.63 -25.41 -16.83
N VAL A 384 -12.74 -24.83 -16.02
CA VAL A 384 -13.10 -24.18 -14.75
C VAL A 384 -13.95 -22.93 -14.97
N LEU A 385 -13.70 -22.14 -16.02
CA LEU A 385 -14.54 -20.99 -16.38
C LEU A 385 -16.00 -21.41 -16.68
N LEU A 386 -16.18 -22.51 -17.43
CA LEU A 386 -17.50 -23.04 -17.73
C LEU A 386 -18.17 -23.63 -16.49
N GLU A 387 -17.42 -24.35 -15.66
CA GLU A 387 -17.92 -24.83 -14.38
C GLU A 387 -18.39 -23.67 -13.49
N GLY A 388 -17.62 -22.57 -13.43
CA GLY A 388 -18.00 -21.36 -12.70
C GLY A 388 -19.32 -20.76 -13.19
N VAL A 389 -19.56 -20.74 -14.51
CA VAL A 389 -20.87 -20.31 -15.08
C VAL A 389 -21.99 -21.26 -14.65
N THR A 390 -21.73 -22.57 -14.62
CA THR A 390 -22.73 -23.56 -14.19
C THR A 390 -22.98 -23.59 -12.68
N VAL A 391 -22.04 -23.15 -11.85
CA VAL A 391 -22.21 -23.05 -10.39
C VAL A 391 -22.98 -21.78 -10.05
N HIS A 392 -22.64 -20.65 -10.66
CA HIS A 392 -23.28 -19.35 -10.40
C HIS A 392 -24.47 -19.08 -11.33
N GLN A 393 -25.30 -20.11 -11.59
CA GLN A 393 -26.39 -20.05 -12.57
C GLN A 393 -27.24 -18.79 -12.42
N GLY A 394 -27.49 -18.10 -13.54
CA GLY A 394 -28.31 -16.89 -13.58
C GLY A 394 -27.60 -15.60 -13.15
N ASN A 395 -26.32 -15.65 -12.73
CA ASN A 395 -25.58 -14.42 -12.48
C ASN A 395 -24.98 -13.85 -13.78
N LYS A 396 -25.59 -12.77 -14.27
CA LYS A 396 -25.17 -12.08 -15.51
C LYS A 396 -23.74 -11.53 -15.45
N GLN A 397 -23.26 -11.14 -14.28
CA GLN A 397 -21.94 -10.52 -14.13
C GLN A 397 -20.82 -11.56 -14.31
N VAL A 398 -20.94 -12.71 -13.66
CA VAL A 398 -20.00 -13.84 -13.85
C VAL A 398 -20.01 -14.31 -15.30
N GLN A 399 -21.20 -14.45 -15.92
CA GLN A 399 -21.32 -14.80 -17.34
C GLN A 399 -20.62 -13.79 -18.25
N THR A 400 -20.82 -12.50 -18.03
CA THR A 400 -20.20 -11.42 -18.81
C THR A 400 -18.68 -11.46 -18.70
N LEU A 401 -18.15 -11.61 -17.48
CA LEU A 401 -16.70 -11.70 -17.25
C LEU A 401 -16.10 -12.97 -17.86
N THR A 402 -16.78 -14.12 -17.76
CA THR A 402 -16.33 -15.34 -18.44
C THR A 402 -16.31 -15.16 -19.96
N GLN A 403 -17.35 -14.55 -20.52
CA GLN A 403 -17.41 -14.26 -21.96
C GLN A 403 -16.27 -13.35 -22.41
N MET A 404 -15.93 -12.33 -21.63
CA MET A 404 -14.79 -11.45 -21.90
C MET A 404 -13.47 -12.24 -21.94
N PHE A 405 -13.26 -13.19 -21.03
CA PHE A 405 -12.08 -14.06 -21.08
C PHE A 405 -11.98 -14.84 -22.39
N ILE A 406 -13.10 -15.42 -22.83
CA ILE A 406 -13.16 -16.14 -24.11
C ILE A 406 -12.84 -15.19 -25.28
N GLN A 407 -13.34 -13.96 -25.26
CA GLN A 407 -13.03 -12.95 -26.27
C GLN A 407 -11.54 -12.57 -26.29
N ILE A 408 -10.90 -12.43 -25.11
CA ILE A 408 -9.46 -12.18 -24.98
C ILE A 408 -8.66 -13.33 -25.60
N PHE A 409 -9.04 -14.58 -25.34
CA PHE A 409 -8.38 -15.77 -25.91
C PHE A 409 -8.53 -15.84 -27.44
N ILE A 410 -9.73 -15.57 -27.95
CA ILE A 410 -9.98 -15.48 -29.40
C ILE A 410 -9.09 -14.40 -30.03
N TYR A 411 -9.00 -13.22 -29.41
CA TYR A 411 -8.15 -12.14 -29.89
C TYR A 411 -6.67 -12.56 -29.93
N GLN A 412 -6.15 -13.18 -28.86
CA GLN A 412 -4.76 -13.64 -28.81
C GLN A 412 -4.48 -14.64 -29.94
N LEU A 413 -5.36 -15.62 -30.15
CA LEU A 413 -5.20 -16.64 -31.19
C LEU A 413 -5.29 -16.08 -32.63
N LYS A 414 -6.10 -15.03 -32.85
CA LYS A 414 -6.22 -14.37 -34.16
C LYS A 414 -5.03 -13.48 -34.49
N ASN A 415 -4.54 -12.72 -33.51
CA ASN A 415 -3.61 -11.61 -33.73
C ASN A 415 -2.17 -11.89 -33.27
N GLY A 416 -1.93 -12.98 -32.54
CA GLY A 416 -0.62 -13.25 -31.94
C GLY A 416 0.37 -14.03 -32.81
N SER A 417 0.09 -14.25 -34.10
CA SER A 417 1.01 -14.93 -35.04
C SER A 417 1.57 -13.92 -36.04
N THR A 418 2.87 -13.67 -35.97
CA THR A 418 3.61 -12.80 -36.90
C THR A 418 3.77 -13.36 -38.31
N ASP A 419 3.59 -14.68 -38.51
CA ASP A 419 3.90 -15.37 -39.78
C ASP A 419 2.70 -16.08 -40.44
N ASN A 420 1.44 -15.70 -40.13
CA ASN A 420 0.22 -16.35 -40.66
C ASN A 420 0.12 -17.87 -40.43
N GLN A 421 1.03 -18.48 -39.67
CA GLN A 421 1.02 -19.88 -39.31
C GLN A 421 0.74 -20.03 -37.82
N THR A 422 -0.55 -19.92 -37.46
CA THR A 422 -1.02 -20.42 -36.17
C THR A 422 -0.66 -21.92 -36.09
N PRO A 423 0.05 -22.38 -35.05
CA PRO A 423 0.35 -23.79 -34.87
C PRO A 423 -0.93 -24.63 -35.03
N CYS A 424 -0.89 -25.70 -35.82
CA CYS A 424 -2.07 -26.49 -36.19
C CYS A 424 -2.92 -26.87 -34.96
N ASN A 425 -2.26 -27.19 -33.84
CA ASN A 425 -2.89 -27.58 -32.58
C ASN A 425 -3.71 -26.47 -31.92
N LEU A 426 -3.40 -25.19 -32.16
CA LEU A 426 -4.12 -24.04 -31.59
C LEU A 426 -5.32 -23.59 -32.45
N LYS A 427 -5.36 -23.94 -33.75
CA LYS A 427 -6.50 -23.63 -34.63
C LYS A 427 -7.79 -24.31 -34.17
N ASN A 428 -7.70 -25.53 -33.66
CA ASN A 428 -8.86 -26.25 -33.12
C ASN A 428 -9.45 -25.54 -31.89
N TYR A 429 -8.62 -24.93 -31.05
CA TYR A 429 -9.09 -24.14 -29.90
C TYR A 429 -9.82 -22.87 -30.34
N LEU A 430 -9.34 -22.19 -31.39
CA LEU A 430 -10.01 -21.01 -31.92
C LEU A 430 -11.46 -21.33 -32.32
N THR A 431 -11.68 -22.38 -33.12
CA THR A 431 -13.01 -22.81 -33.53
C THR A 431 -13.89 -23.20 -32.34
N ALA A 432 -13.32 -23.90 -31.35
CA ALA A 432 -14.05 -24.30 -30.14
C ALA A 432 -14.48 -23.09 -29.30
N LEU A 433 -13.59 -22.10 -29.11
CA LEU A 433 -13.86 -20.88 -28.34
C LEU A 433 -14.90 -19.99 -29.02
N GLU A 434 -14.85 -19.87 -30.36
CA GLU A 434 -15.86 -19.13 -31.12
C GLU A 434 -17.26 -19.76 -30.95
N ASN A 435 -17.36 -21.08 -31.02
CA ASN A 435 -18.62 -21.80 -30.78
C ASN A 435 -19.11 -21.66 -29.33
N LEU A 436 -18.19 -21.73 -28.34
CA LEU A 436 -18.51 -21.54 -26.92
C LEU A 436 -19.07 -20.15 -26.63
N SER A 437 -18.53 -19.11 -27.28
CA SER A 437 -19.02 -17.74 -27.10
C SER A 437 -20.50 -17.58 -27.49
N LEU A 438 -20.99 -18.36 -28.45
CA LEU A 438 -22.39 -18.37 -28.87
C LEU A 438 -23.32 -19.10 -27.88
N ILE A 439 -22.77 -19.99 -27.07
CA ILE A 439 -23.52 -20.80 -26.10
C ILE A 439 -23.72 -20.03 -24.79
N ILE A 440 -22.69 -19.32 -24.31
CA ILE A 440 -22.75 -18.56 -23.03
C ILE A 440 -23.72 -17.37 -23.10
N VAL A 441 -24.02 -16.86 -24.31
CA VAL A 441 -24.96 -15.73 -24.54
C VAL A 441 -26.43 -16.16 -24.49
N LYS A 442 -26.72 -17.46 -24.62
CA LYS A 442 -28.06 -18.03 -24.48
C LYS A 442 -28.33 -18.43 -23.05
#